data_AF-A0A316RJ78-F1
#
_entry.id   AF-A0A316RJ78-F1
#
_cell.length_a   1.000
_cell.length_b   1.000
_cell.length_c   1.000
_cell.angle_alpha   90.00
_cell.angle_beta   90.00
_cell.angle_gamma   90.00
#
_symmetry.space_group_name_H-M   'P 1'
#
loop_
_entity.id
_entity.type
_entity.pdbx_description
1 polymer ?
#
loop_
_entity_poly.entity_id
_entity_poly.type
_entity_poly.pdbx_seq_one_letter_code
_entity_poly.pdbx_strand_id
1 'polypeptide(L)'
;MGNIGNKVMAVAAACSLFAACSAGDAAEPPYVMENIRRYEPGCSSGDDRVCASVQLGYPVFSDAESSRSLNSNVSDLLLDGFGSVDSLCNAFFGQWAGYRETVFSDTLGHAHVDMSHDQEEDEYFPEVWYYSRTADVCGHGRGFVSLMFRTATNSTVYQYGRKYASLSLHDGRLLAPEDVFSDTSALRRVISSEFMRSNGISEGISLAEQGVMLSDGFLPLTDDFAVCDTAVVFHYDMSEIAPNLLPDDDIRVPVGKIEPFLIPLNEN
;
A
#
# COMPACT_ATOMS: atom_id res chain seq x y z
N MET A 1 -14.08 -70.19 51.28
CA MET A 1 -13.04 -69.92 50.26
C MET A 1 -13.72 -69.14 49.16
N GLY A 2 -13.35 -67.94 48.74
CA GLY A 2 -12.13 -67.16 48.84
C GLY A 2 -12.26 -66.14 47.69
N ASN A 3 -11.91 -64.91 47.98
CA ASN A 3 -12.29 -63.67 47.30
C ASN A 3 -11.50 -63.41 45.99
N ILE A 4 -11.84 -62.28 45.33
CA ILE A 4 -11.08 -61.52 44.31
C ILE A 4 -11.35 -62.00 42.87
N GLY A 5 -11.81 -61.22 41.90
CA GLY A 5 -11.87 -59.77 41.74
C GLY A 5 -11.32 -59.42 40.36
N ASN A 6 -12.13 -58.85 39.47
CA ASN A 6 -11.64 -57.80 38.57
C ASN A 6 -12.81 -57.04 37.94
N LYS A 7 -12.95 -55.80 38.40
CA LYS A 7 -13.70 -54.73 37.74
C LYS A 7 -12.89 -54.30 36.53
N VAL A 8 -13.42 -54.43 35.32
CA VAL A 8 -12.90 -53.66 34.19
C VAL A 8 -13.77 -52.42 34.06
N MET A 9 -13.15 -51.31 34.46
CA MET A 9 -13.61 -49.94 34.38
C MET A 9 -13.44 -49.49 32.93
N ALA A 10 -14.51 -49.49 32.13
CA ALA A 10 -14.50 -48.82 30.84
C ALA A 10 -14.95 -47.37 31.08
N VAL A 11 -13.95 -46.49 31.12
CA VAL A 11 -14.09 -45.05 31.23
C VAL A 11 -14.92 -44.55 30.05
N ALA A 12 -16.04 -43.89 30.35
CA ALA A 12 -16.79 -43.11 29.38
C ALA A 12 -15.89 -41.96 28.90
N ALA A 13 -15.34 -42.11 27.69
CA ALA A 13 -14.74 -40.99 26.98
C ALA A 13 -15.88 -40.05 26.57
N ALA A 14 -16.11 -39.04 27.40
CA ALA A 14 -16.80 -37.84 26.98
C ALA A 14 -15.96 -37.21 25.86
N CYS A 15 -16.31 -37.53 24.61
CA CYS A 15 -15.87 -36.73 23.46
C CYS A 15 -16.52 -35.36 23.61
N SER A 16 -15.78 -34.46 24.27
CA SER A 16 -16.00 -33.03 24.23
C SER A 16 -16.08 -32.62 22.76
N LEU A 17 -17.29 -32.36 22.30
CA LEU A 17 -17.57 -31.60 21.09
C LEU A 17 -17.04 -30.18 21.32
N PHE A 18 -15.73 -30.00 21.19
CA PHE A 18 -15.21 -28.73 20.71
C PHE A 18 -15.61 -28.66 19.25
N ALA A 19 -16.76 -28.05 19.00
CA ALA A 19 -17.05 -27.46 17.70
C ALA A 19 -15.91 -26.47 17.44
N ALA A 20 -14.90 -26.91 16.69
CA ALA A 20 -13.99 -26.01 16.03
C ALA A 20 -14.87 -25.14 15.13
N CYS A 21 -15.14 -23.90 15.56
CA CYS A 21 -15.55 -22.84 14.66
C CYS A 21 -14.43 -22.71 13.65
N SER A 22 -14.51 -23.45 12.54
CA SER A 22 -13.83 -23.07 11.33
C SER A 22 -14.40 -21.70 10.99
N ALA A 23 -13.63 -20.65 11.29
CA ALA A 23 -13.76 -19.39 10.58
C ALA A 23 -13.72 -19.77 9.10
N GLY A 24 -14.89 -19.82 8.47
CA GLY A 24 -14.96 -20.13 7.05
C GLY A 24 -14.16 -19.04 6.36
N ASP A 25 -13.05 -19.43 5.72
CA ASP A 25 -12.28 -18.58 4.82
C ASP A 25 -13.30 -17.83 3.96
N ALA A 26 -13.33 -16.51 4.12
CA ALA A 26 -14.11 -15.69 3.22
C ALA A 26 -13.53 -15.93 1.84
N ALA A 27 -14.36 -16.36 0.89
CA ALA A 27 -13.89 -16.52 -0.48
C ALA A 27 -13.38 -15.15 -0.96
N GLU A 28 -12.19 -15.15 -1.55
CA GLU A 28 -11.59 -13.95 -2.14
C GLU A 28 -12.60 -13.30 -3.11
N PRO A 29 -12.84 -11.98 -3.01
CA PRO A 29 -13.77 -11.32 -3.92
C PRO A 29 -13.29 -11.50 -5.36
N PRO A 30 -14.17 -11.85 -6.32
CA PRO A 30 -13.73 -12.08 -7.69
C PRO A 30 -13.28 -10.76 -8.35
N TYR A 31 -12.03 -10.72 -8.80
CA TYR A 31 -11.48 -9.61 -9.57
C TYR A 31 -10.57 -10.09 -10.71
N VAL A 32 -10.37 -9.20 -11.69
CA VAL A 32 -9.38 -9.38 -12.76
C VAL A 32 -8.45 -8.18 -12.76
N MET A 33 -7.14 -8.43 -12.91
CA MET A 33 -6.17 -7.36 -13.05
C MET A 33 -6.27 -6.72 -14.44
N GLU A 34 -6.58 -5.43 -14.47
CA GLU A 34 -6.45 -4.60 -15.67
C GLU A 34 -5.08 -3.94 -15.73
N ASN A 35 -4.58 -3.76 -16.95
CA ASN A 35 -3.30 -3.12 -17.20
C ASN A 35 -3.46 -2.08 -18.31
N ILE A 36 -2.96 -0.88 -18.04
CA ILE A 36 -2.90 0.21 -19.01
C ILE A 36 -1.45 0.55 -19.23
N ARG A 37 -1.05 0.63 -20.50
CA ARG A 37 0.24 1.20 -20.89
C ARG A 37 0.02 2.28 -21.94
N ARG A 38 0.68 3.41 -21.76
CA ARG A 38 0.70 4.55 -22.68
C ARG A 38 2.13 5.01 -22.87
N TYR A 39 2.41 5.48 -24.08
CA TYR A 39 3.69 6.08 -24.46
C TYR A 39 3.44 7.53 -24.86
N GLU A 40 4.49 8.35 -24.79
CA GLU A 40 4.40 9.73 -25.23
C GLU A 40 3.93 9.82 -26.71
N PRO A 41 3.13 10.84 -27.07
CA PRO A 41 2.61 10.98 -28.43
C PRO A 41 3.74 11.02 -29.48
N GLY A 42 3.58 10.25 -30.56
CA GLY A 42 4.55 10.18 -31.65
C GLY A 42 5.70 9.20 -31.43
N CYS A 43 5.79 8.55 -30.26
CA CYS A 43 6.76 7.50 -30.01
C CYS A 43 6.19 6.12 -30.32
N SER A 44 6.86 5.35 -31.17
CA SER A 44 6.44 4.00 -31.54
C SER A 44 6.71 3.03 -30.38
N SER A 45 5.68 2.31 -29.96
CA SER A 45 5.56 1.43 -28.77
C SER A 45 6.50 0.22 -28.69
N GLY A 46 7.62 0.21 -29.44
CA GLY A 46 8.53 -0.91 -29.56
C GLY A 46 9.87 -0.75 -28.85
N ASP A 47 10.21 0.46 -28.39
CA ASP A 47 11.49 0.73 -27.71
C ASP A 47 11.29 1.55 -26.43
N ASP A 48 11.07 0.83 -25.32
CA ASP A 48 10.91 1.40 -23.97
C ASP A 48 12.15 2.22 -23.52
N ARG A 49 13.29 2.13 -24.25
CA ARG A 49 14.51 2.90 -23.95
C ARG A 49 14.48 4.33 -24.51
N VAL A 50 13.52 4.65 -25.38
CA VAL A 50 13.46 5.93 -26.10
C VAL A 50 12.17 6.70 -25.80
N CYS A 51 11.10 6.01 -25.35
CA CYS A 51 9.78 6.59 -25.16
C CYS A 51 9.41 6.76 -23.69
N ALA A 52 9.03 7.98 -23.29
CA ALA A 52 8.46 8.14 -21.96
C ALA A 52 7.16 7.35 -21.83
N SER A 53 6.90 6.75 -20.66
CA SER A 53 5.78 5.82 -20.50
C SER A 53 5.02 5.96 -19.19
N VAL A 54 3.72 5.67 -19.26
CA VAL A 54 2.84 5.54 -18.11
C VAL A 54 2.28 4.11 -18.10
N GLN A 55 2.49 3.39 -17.01
CA GLN A 55 1.95 2.06 -16.78
C GLN A 55 1.08 2.06 -15.52
N LEU A 56 -0.14 1.55 -15.63
CA LEU A 56 -1.06 1.35 -14.52
C LEU A 56 -1.50 -0.11 -14.46
N GLY A 57 -1.60 -0.67 -13.27
CA GLY A 57 -2.15 -2.01 -13.03
C GLY A 57 -3.05 -2.01 -11.81
N TYR A 58 -4.27 -2.55 -11.90
CA TYR A 58 -5.22 -2.50 -10.78
C TYR A 58 -6.28 -3.60 -10.88
N PRO A 59 -6.85 -4.06 -9.75
CA PRO A 59 -7.95 -5.00 -9.76
C PRO A 59 -9.24 -4.31 -10.19
N VAL A 60 -9.98 -4.98 -11.07
CA VAL A 60 -11.37 -4.65 -11.38
C VAL A 60 -12.25 -5.75 -10.82
N PHE A 61 -13.08 -5.37 -9.86
CA PHE A 61 -13.95 -6.29 -9.17
C PHE A 61 -15.25 -6.48 -9.95
N SER A 62 -15.64 -7.74 -10.09
CA SER A 62 -16.87 -8.18 -10.74
C SER A 62 -17.93 -8.57 -9.71
N ASP A 63 -19.19 -8.65 -10.14
CA ASP A 63 -20.26 -9.39 -9.45
C ASP A 63 -20.72 -8.89 -8.06
N ALA A 64 -20.69 -7.58 -7.79
CA ALA A 64 -21.36 -6.96 -6.64
C ALA A 64 -22.23 -5.74 -7.00
N GLU A 65 -23.29 -5.50 -6.25
CA GLU A 65 -24.10 -4.27 -6.35
C GLU A 65 -23.24 -3.01 -6.12
N SER A 66 -22.22 -3.15 -5.28
CA SER A 66 -21.20 -2.14 -4.95
C SER A 66 -20.02 -2.09 -5.91
N SER A 67 -19.89 -3.00 -6.89
CA SER A 67 -18.71 -3.05 -7.79
C SER A 67 -18.45 -1.72 -8.48
N ARG A 68 -19.49 -0.94 -8.78
CA ARG A 68 -19.33 0.41 -9.35
C ARG A 68 -18.61 1.36 -8.39
N SER A 69 -19.08 1.48 -7.15
CA SER A 69 -18.48 2.36 -6.14
C SER A 69 -17.08 1.89 -5.78
N LEU A 70 -16.89 0.58 -5.66
CA LEU A 70 -15.61 -0.03 -5.33
C LEU A 70 -14.58 0.23 -6.43
N ASN A 71 -14.89 -0.08 -7.69
CA ASN A 71 -14.00 0.20 -8.82
C ASN A 71 -13.77 1.72 -9.02
N SER A 72 -14.75 2.57 -8.71
CA SER A 72 -14.56 4.04 -8.72
C SER A 72 -13.51 4.46 -7.70
N ASN A 73 -13.61 4.01 -6.45
CA ASN A 73 -12.63 4.34 -5.42
C ASN A 73 -11.24 3.77 -5.73
N VAL A 74 -11.15 2.55 -6.29
CA VAL A 74 -9.86 2.01 -6.78
C VAL A 74 -9.26 2.91 -7.85
N SER A 75 -10.06 3.34 -8.82
CA SER A 75 -9.61 4.25 -9.88
C SER A 75 -9.16 5.60 -9.32
N ASP A 76 -9.92 6.19 -8.40
CA ASP A 76 -9.60 7.49 -7.79
C ASP A 76 -8.30 7.43 -6.98
N LEU A 77 -8.08 6.35 -6.22
CA LEU A 77 -6.84 6.11 -5.48
C LEU A 77 -5.64 5.81 -6.40
N LEU A 78 -5.87 5.09 -7.50
CA LEU A 78 -4.85 4.78 -8.49
C LEU A 78 -4.40 6.06 -9.22
N LEU A 79 -5.34 6.94 -9.56
CA LEU A 79 -5.06 8.17 -10.29
C LEU A 79 -4.56 9.30 -9.39
N ASP A 80 -4.61 9.16 -8.07
CA ASP A 80 -3.95 10.05 -7.11
C ASP A 80 -4.25 11.55 -7.31
N GLY A 81 -5.53 11.85 -7.56
CA GLY A 81 -6.01 13.22 -7.80
C GLY A 81 -6.08 13.63 -9.28
N PHE A 82 -5.59 12.81 -10.21
CA PHE A 82 -5.90 12.99 -11.64
C PHE A 82 -7.33 12.51 -11.94
N GLY A 83 -8.11 13.31 -12.67
CA GLY A 83 -9.50 12.96 -12.99
C GLY A 83 -9.67 11.86 -14.05
N SER A 84 -8.59 11.48 -14.74
CA SER A 84 -8.59 10.39 -15.74
C SER A 84 -7.17 9.94 -16.07
N VAL A 85 -7.05 8.76 -16.69
CA VAL A 85 -5.79 8.26 -17.27
C VAL A 85 -5.23 9.25 -18.29
N ASP A 86 -6.08 9.85 -19.13
CA ASP A 86 -5.65 10.82 -20.14
C ASP A 86 -5.11 12.10 -19.49
N SER A 87 -5.73 12.56 -18.40
CA SER A 87 -5.24 13.70 -17.63
C SER A 87 -3.88 13.43 -16.99
N LEU A 88 -3.68 12.25 -16.40
CA LEU A 88 -2.38 11.81 -15.88
C LEU A 88 -1.33 11.77 -17.00
N CYS A 89 -1.64 11.11 -18.13
CA CYS A 89 -0.72 10.98 -19.26
C CYS A 89 -0.33 12.34 -19.84
N ASN A 90 -1.31 13.22 -20.06
CA ASN A 90 -1.05 14.56 -20.60
C ASN A 90 -0.18 15.40 -19.66
N ALA A 91 -0.43 15.34 -18.35
CA ALA A 91 0.40 16.03 -17.37
C ALA A 91 1.83 15.46 -17.36
N PHE A 92 1.97 14.14 -17.27
CA PHE A 92 3.27 13.47 -17.22
C PHE A 92 4.11 13.71 -18.49
N PHE A 93 3.53 13.49 -19.67
CA PHE A 93 4.25 13.70 -20.94
C PHE A 93 4.54 15.18 -21.22
N GLY A 94 3.68 16.10 -20.77
CA GLY A 94 3.95 17.54 -20.83
C GLY A 94 5.16 17.94 -19.99
N GLN A 95 5.29 17.41 -18.77
CA GLN A 95 6.45 17.65 -17.91
C GLN A 95 7.73 17.02 -18.48
N TRP A 96 7.64 15.79 -18.99
CA TRP A 96 8.76 15.15 -19.68
C TRP A 96 9.23 15.98 -20.87
N ALA A 97 8.33 16.46 -21.72
CA ALA A 97 8.69 17.28 -22.87
C ALA A 97 9.42 18.57 -22.45
N GLY A 98 8.94 19.25 -21.41
CA GLY A 98 9.60 20.45 -20.87
C GLY A 98 10.98 20.14 -20.29
N TYR A 99 11.10 19.08 -19.47
CA TYR A 99 12.39 18.64 -18.93
C TYR A 99 13.38 18.31 -20.04
N ARG A 100 12.93 17.52 -21.02
CA ARG A 100 13.71 17.16 -22.21
C ARG A 100 14.21 18.43 -22.92
N GLU A 101 13.34 19.35 -23.28
CA GLU A 101 13.73 20.60 -23.95
C GLU A 101 14.78 21.40 -23.15
N THR A 102 14.61 21.50 -21.82
CA THR A 102 15.59 22.21 -20.97
C THR A 102 16.96 21.53 -20.94
N VAL A 103 17.01 20.22 -20.66
CA VAL A 103 18.28 19.48 -20.60
C VAL A 103 18.98 19.49 -21.95
N PHE A 104 18.25 19.23 -23.04
CA PHE A 104 18.82 19.29 -24.39
C PHE A 104 19.35 20.69 -24.73
N SER A 105 18.67 21.75 -24.32
CA SER A 105 19.13 23.12 -24.56
C SER A 105 20.41 23.47 -23.79
N ASP A 106 20.55 22.98 -22.56
CA ASP A 106 21.76 23.18 -21.74
C ASP A 106 22.95 22.38 -22.28
N THR A 107 22.73 21.11 -22.67
CA THR A 107 23.78 20.26 -23.23
C THR A 107 24.32 20.80 -24.55
N LEU A 108 23.45 21.27 -25.46
CA LEU A 108 23.85 21.90 -26.72
C LEU A 108 24.42 23.31 -26.55
N GLY A 109 23.95 24.07 -25.54
CA GLY A 109 24.46 25.40 -25.21
C GLY A 109 25.90 25.37 -24.69
N HIS A 110 26.30 24.31 -24.00
CA HIS A 110 27.68 24.09 -23.55
C HIS A 110 28.59 23.50 -24.63
N ALA A 111 28.07 22.71 -25.57
CA ALA A 111 28.82 22.16 -26.69
C ALA A 111 29.34 23.24 -27.68
N HIS A 112 28.76 24.44 -27.68
CA HIS A 112 29.18 25.53 -28.57
C HIS A 112 30.38 26.38 -28.06
N VAL A 113 30.95 26.11 -26.87
CA VAL A 113 31.99 26.98 -26.28
C VAL A 113 33.43 26.47 -26.49
N ASP A 114 33.67 25.20 -26.83
CA ASP A 114 35.04 24.73 -27.13
C ASP A 114 35.08 23.49 -28.03
N MET A 115 34.63 23.62 -29.27
CA MET A 115 34.80 22.59 -30.30
C MET A 115 36.24 22.59 -30.82
N SER A 116 37.18 22.15 -29.98
CA SER A 116 38.56 21.91 -30.37
C SER A 116 39.16 20.62 -29.81
N HIS A 117 38.38 19.60 -29.42
CA HIS A 117 38.92 18.28 -29.13
C HIS A 117 37.98 17.17 -29.60
N ASP A 118 38.50 16.31 -30.48
CA ASP A 118 37.94 14.99 -30.83
C ASP A 118 37.79 14.15 -29.55
N GLN A 119 36.58 14.10 -28.99
CA GLN A 119 36.16 13.01 -28.13
C GLN A 119 34.86 12.46 -28.70
N GLU A 120 34.81 11.13 -28.82
CA GLU A 120 33.57 10.37 -29.02
C GLU A 120 32.65 10.69 -27.83
N GLU A 121 31.90 11.78 -27.93
CA GLU A 121 30.89 12.13 -26.94
C GLU A 121 29.74 11.15 -27.11
N ASP A 122 29.63 10.21 -26.19
CA ASP A 122 28.35 9.58 -25.87
C ASP A 122 27.38 10.75 -25.58
N GLU A 123 26.60 11.13 -26.59
CA GLU A 123 25.61 12.20 -26.53
C GLU A 123 24.76 11.95 -25.28
N TYR A 124 24.87 12.84 -24.29
CA TYR A 124 24.21 12.68 -23.00
C TYR A 124 22.70 12.85 -23.19
N PHE A 125 22.03 11.75 -23.53
CA PHE A 125 20.58 11.69 -23.59
C PHE A 125 20.04 11.56 -22.16
N PRO A 126 19.11 12.44 -21.73
CA PRO A 126 18.47 12.28 -20.43
C PRO A 126 17.78 10.92 -20.36
N GLU A 127 17.87 10.26 -19.19
CA GLU A 127 17.13 9.03 -18.96
C GLU A 127 15.64 9.26 -19.20
N VAL A 128 15.06 8.41 -20.06
CA VAL A 128 13.67 8.53 -20.47
C VAL A 128 12.74 8.27 -19.28
N TRP A 129 11.77 9.15 -19.07
CA TRP A 129 10.90 9.07 -17.91
C TRP A 129 9.89 7.92 -17.99
N TYR A 130 9.72 7.19 -16.90
CA TYR A 130 8.61 6.26 -16.70
C TYR A 130 7.83 6.59 -15.43
N TYR A 131 6.54 6.31 -15.45
CA TYR A 131 5.68 6.30 -14.28
C TYR A 131 4.91 4.98 -14.26
N SER A 132 5.10 4.18 -13.22
CA SER A 132 4.40 2.93 -13.00
C SER A 132 3.64 3.01 -11.69
N ARG A 133 2.33 2.76 -11.71
CA ARG A 133 1.54 2.63 -10.49
C ARG A 133 0.69 1.37 -10.52
N THR A 134 0.86 0.53 -9.50
CA THR A 134 0.14 -0.74 -9.38
C THR A 134 -0.66 -0.76 -8.10
N ALA A 135 -1.86 -1.35 -8.12
CA ALA A 135 -2.67 -1.66 -6.96
C ALA A 135 -2.77 -3.18 -6.85
N ASP A 136 -2.29 -3.75 -5.75
CA ASP A 136 -2.36 -5.18 -5.47
C ASP A 136 -3.33 -5.43 -4.32
N VAL A 137 -4.17 -6.47 -4.44
CA VAL A 137 -4.94 -6.98 -3.29
C VAL A 137 -3.95 -7.62 -2.31
N CYS A 138 -3.83 -7.06 -1.11
CA CYS A 138 -2.90 -7.55 -0.09
C CYS A 138 -3.60 -8.34 1.03
N GLY A 139 -4.93 -8.25 1.09
CA GLY A 139 -5.75 -9.02 2.02
C GLY A 139 -7.23 -8.81 1.77
N HIS A 140 -8.03 -9.74 2.27
CA HIS A 140 -9.48 -9.71 2.18
C HIS A 140 -10.09 -10.40 3.39
N GLY A 141 -11.37 -10.11 3.65
CA GLY A 141 -12.12 -10.79 4.69
C GLY A 141 -13.62 -10.73 4.41
N ARG A 142 -14.42 -11.12 5.40
CA ARG A 142 -15.88 -10.98 5.28
C ARG A 142 -16.21 -9.49 5.22
N GLY A 143 -16.70 -9.03 4.07
CA GLY A 143 -17.17 -7.66 3.90
C GLY A 143 -16.12 -6.60 3.54
N PHE A 144 -14.84 -6.95 3.37
CA PHE A 144 -13.82 -5.97 2.97
C PHE A 144 -12.72 -6.55 2.05
N VAL A 145 -12.06 -5.63 1.34
CA VAL A 145 -10.82 -5.89 0.59
C VAL A 145 -9.80 -4.80 0.88
N SER A 146 -8.52 -5.18 0.99
CA SER A 146 -7.41 -4.28 1.26
C SER A 146 -6.47 -4.23 0.06
N LEU A 147 -6.09 -3.01 -0.32
CA LEU A 147 -5.23 -2.72 -1.46
C LEU A 147 -3.94 -2.05 -1.00
N MET A 148 -2.86 -2.38 -1.72
CA MET A 148 -1.57 -1.72 -1.62
C MET A 148 -1.20 -1.17 -2.99
N PHE A 149 -1.06 0.15 -3.04
CA PHE A 149 -0.61 0.90 -4.19
C PHE A 149 0.90 1.09 -4.12
N ARG A 150 1.59 0.89 -5.24
CA ARG A 150 3.03 1.11 -5.39
C ARG A 150 3.28 2.01 -6.58
N THR A 151 3.98 3.11 -6.34
CA THR A 151 4.40 4.04 -7.40
C THR A 151 5.90 3.92 -7.60
N ALA A 152 6.33 3.66 -8.82
CA ALA A 152 7.72 3.66 -9.25
C ALA A 152 7.91 4.62 -10.42
N THR A 153 8.92 5.47 -10.34
CA THR A 153 9.18 6.51 -11.33
C THR A 153 10.65 6.95 -11.25
N ASN A 154 11.23 7.35 -12.36
CA ASN A 154 12.52 8.08 -12.41
C ASN A 154 12.32 9.59 -12.67
N SER A 155 11.07 10.05 -12.72
CA SER A 155 10.78 11.48 -12.77
C SER A 155 11.17 12.17 -11.46
N THR A 156 11.69 13.39 -11.55
CA THR A 156 11.99 14.25 -10.39
C THR A 156 10.77 15.01 -9.86
N VAL A 157 9.63 14.92 -10.57
CA VAL A 157 8.39 15.64 -10.24
C VAL A 157 7.41 14.75 -9.47
N TYR A 158 7.42 13.45 -9.76
CA TYR A 158 6.52 12.47 -9.13
C TYR A 158 7.27 11.68 -8.06
N GLN A 159 6.60 11.42 -6.95
CA GLN A 159 7.20 10.71 -5.82
C GLN A 159 7.07 9.19 -5.99
N TYR A 160 8.15 8.48 -5.69
CA TYR A 160 8.08 7.05 -5.36
C TYR A 160 7.37 6.90 -4.01
N GLY A 161 6.52 5.89 -3.87
CA GLY A 161 5.81 5.71 -2.62
C GLY A 161 4.90 4.51 -2.58
N ARG A 162 4.38 4.25 -1.39
CA ARG A 162 3.33 3.28 -1.12
C ARG A 162 2.11 4.01 -0.61
N LYS A 163 0.95 3.44 -0.88
CA LYS A 163 -0.32 3.87 -0.30
C LYS A 163 -1.16 2.64 -0.06
N TYR A 164 -1.98 2.66 0.97
CA TYR A 164 -2.81 1.56 1.40
C TYR A 164 -4.24 2.06 1.54
N ALA A 165 -5.18 1.16 1.26
CA ALA A 165 -6.60 1.45 1.47
C ALA A 165 -7.35 0.15 1.76
N SER A 166 -8.32 0.23 2.66
CA SER A 166 -9.29 -0.84 2.88
C SER A 166 -10.66 -0.37 2.40
N LEU A 167 -11.38 -1.21 1.65
CA LEU A 167 -12.70 -0.89 1.11
C LEU A 167 -13.74 -1.90 1.58
N SER A 168 -14.93 -1.40 1.86
CA SER A 168 -16.11 -2.22 2.12
C SER A 168 -16.58 -2.90 0.84
N LEU A 169 -16.77 -4.22 0.88
CA LEU A 169 -17.39 -4.97 -0.21
C LEU A 169 -18.91 -4.73 -0.30
N HIS A 170 -19.54 -4.14 0.72
CA HIS A 170 -20.99 -3.94 0.78
C HIS A 170 -21.47 -2.71 0.01
N ASP A 171 -20.78 -1.58 0.17
CA ASP A 171 -21.14 -0.27 -0.39
C ASP A 171 -20.00 0.36 -1.21
N GLY A 172 -18.81 -0.27 -1.22
CA GLY A 172 -17.64 0.16 -1.98
C GLY A 172 -16.90 1.34 -1.37
N ARG A 173 -17.27 1.81 -0.17
CA ARG A 173 -16.63 2.98 0.46
C ARG A 173 -15.26 2.64 1.04
N LEU A 174 -14.43 3.66 1.19
CA LEU A 174 -13.22 3.61 2.01
C LEU A 174 -13.57 3.36 3.48
N LEU A 175 -12.86 2.43 4.10
CA LEU A 175 -12.95 2.13 5.52
C LEU A 175 -11.93 3.00 6.27
N ALA A 176 -12.40 3.70 7.29
CA ALA A 176 -11.54 4.35 8.27
C ALA A 176 -11.15 3.33 9.35
N PRO A 177 -10.10 3.59 10.17
CA PRO A 177 -9.71 2.69 11.24
C PRO A 177 -10.85 2.34 12.21
N GLU A 178 -11.73 3.29 12.53
CA GLU A 178 -12.91 3.07 13.38
C GLU A 178 -13.97 2.13 12.79
N ASP A 179 -13.99 1.94 11.47
CA ASP A 179 -14.87 0.95 10.84
C ASP A 179 -14.35 -0.47 11.02
N VAL A 180 -13.04 -0.62 11.23
CA VAL A 180 -12.34 -1.91 11.25
C VAL A 180 -11.96 -2.32 12.66
N PHE A 181 -11.72 -1.37 13.56
CA PHE A 181 -11.18 -1.61 14.89
C PHE A 181 -12.07 -1.08 16.02
N SER A 182 -12.38 -1.95 16.99
CA SER A 182 -13.29 -1.64 18.09
C SER A 182 -12.66 -0.80 19.21
N ASP A 183 -11.34 -0.88 19.40
CA ASP A 183 -10.59 -0.11 20.41
C ASP A 183 -9.38 0.58 19.77
N THR A 184 -9.65 1.72 19.14
CA THR A 184 -8.66 2.56 18.46
C THR A 184 -7.58 3.10 19.43
N SER A 185 -7.92 3.29 20.70
CA SER A 185 -6.97 3.75 21.72
C SER A 185 -5.95 2.66 22.09
N ALA A 186 -6.41 1.41 22.25
CA ALA A 186 -5.50 0.28 22.44
C ALA A 186 -4.66 0.00 21.19
N LEU A 187 -5.27 0.10 20.02
CA LEU A 187 -4.57 -0.05 18.74
C LEU A 187 -3.41 0.93 18.59
N ARG A 188 -3.61 2.23 18.89
CA ARG A 188 -2.54 3.24 18.85
C ARG A 188 -1.35 2.90 19.75
N ARG A 189 -1.61 2.30 20.92
CA ARG A 189 -0.53 1.81 21.82
C ARG A 189 0.25 0.67 21.19
N VAL A 190 -0.44 -0.27 20.54
CA VAL A 190 0.21 -1.40 19.84
C VAL A 190 1.04 -0.91 18.66
N ILE A 191 0.50 -0.02 17.82
CA ILE A 191 1.22 0.57 16.67
C ILE A 191 2.46 1.31 17.14
N SER A 192 2.32 2.18 18.15
CA SER A 192 3.45 2.93 18.71
C SER A 192 4.53 2.02 19.29
N SER A 193 4.13 0.94 19.95
CA SER A 193 5.06 -0.07 20.47
C SER A 193 5.79 -0.82 19.35
N GLU A 194 5.09 -1.20 18.27
CA GLU A 194 5.72 -1.82 17.11
C GLU A 194 6.67 -0.88 16.38
N PHE A 195 6.33 0.40 16.27
CA PHE A 195 7.20 1.41 15.70
C PHE A 195 8.49 1.59 16.50
N MET A 196 8.37 1.71 17.84
CA MET A 196 9.54 1.78 18.72
C MET A 196 10.41 0.53 18.54
N ARG A 197 9.79 -0.65 18.49
CA ARG A 197 10.49 -1.92 18.31
C ARG A 197 11.19 -2.02 16.95
N SER A 198 10.53 -1.63 15.84
CA SER A 198 11.11 -1.70 14.49
C SER A 198 12.30 -0.75 14.32
N ASN A 199 12.27 0.39 15.02
CA ASN A 199 13.31 1.41 15.00
C ASN A 199 14.38 1.23 16.11
N GLY A 200 14.32 0.14 16.88
CA GLY A 200 15.31 -0.15 17.93
C GLY A 200 15.28 0.83 19.11
N ILE A 201 14.16 1.53 19.31
CA ILE A 201 13.96 2.45 20.43
C ILE A 201 13.66 1.62 21.68
N SER A 202 14.52 1.76 22.68
CA SER A 202 14.41 1.03 23.95
C SER A 202 13.11 1.35 24.69
N GLU A 203 12.51 0.33 25.31
CA GLU A 203 11.37 0.50 26.20
C GLU A 203 11.72 1.49 27.32
N GLY A 204 11.00 2.63 27.35
CA GLY A 204 11.20 3.71 28.33
C GLY A 204 11.73 5.02 27.75
N ILE A 205 12.21 5.04 26.51
CA ILE A 205 12.51 6.29 25.80
C ILE A 205 11.24 6.73 25.07
N SER A 206 10.80 7.96 25.31
CA SER A 206 9.60 8.49 24.66
C SER A 206 9.85 8.83 23.19
N LEU A 207 8.79 8.79 22.37
CA LEU A 207 8.85 9.25 20.98
C LEU A 207 9.26 10.72 20.87
N ALA A 208 8.88 11.55 21.85
CA ALA A 208 9.30 12.95 21.93
C ALA A 208 10.82 13.11 22.13
N GLU A 209 11.44 12.25 22.93
CA GLU A 209 12.91 12.23 23.10
C GLU A 209 13.63 11.78 21.82
N GLN A 210 12.93 11.05 20.95
CA GLN A 210 13.38 10.70 19.61
C GLN A 210 13.05 11.80 18.58
N GLY A 211 12.53 12.96 18.99
CA GLY A 211 12.18 14.08 18.12
C GLY A 211 10.90 13.89 17.31
N VAL A 212 10.09 12.88 17.65
CA VAL A 212 8.75 12.66 17.09
C VAL A 212 7.74 13.50 17.89
N MET A 213 7.13 14.51 17.26
CA MET A 213 6.32 15.51 17.96
C MET A 213 4.84 15.10 18.03
N LEU A 214 4.49 14.27 19.02
CA LEU A 214 3.13 13.75 19.21
C LEU A 214 2.42 14.41 20.39
N SER A 215 1.12 14.68 20.26
CA SER A 215 0.33 15.39 21.27
C SER A 215 0.12 14.60 22.57
N ASP A 216 0.04 13.28 22.49
CA ASP A 216 -0.22 12.37 23.63
C ASP A 216 0.80 11.23 23.73
N GLY A 217 1.90 11.32 22.98
CA GLY A 217 2.99 10.34 22.99
C GLY A 217 2.73 9.06 22.20
N PHE A 218 1.59 8.94 21.51
CA PHE A 218 1.28 7.79 20.65
C PHE A 218 1.08 8.23 19.20
N LEU A 219 1.49 7.39 18.27
CA LEU A 219 1.24 7.61 16.85
C LEU A 219 -0.27 7.78 16.61
N PRO A 220 -0.69 8.76 15.79
CA PRO A 220 -2.09 8.88 15.39
C PRO A 220 -2.49 7.67 14.54
N LEU A 221 -3.78 7.38 14.42
CA LEU A 221 -4.23 6.48 13.36
C LEU A 221 -4.23 7.25 12.03
N THR A 222 -4.04 6.52 10.95
CA THR A 222 -3.99 7.03 9.57
C THR A 222 -5.05 6.30 8.75
N ASP A 223 -5.64 7.01 7.78
CA ASP A 223 -6.52 6.41 6.77
C ASP A 223 -5.72 5.65 5.70
N ASP A 224 -4.40 5.86 5.64
CA ASP A 224 -3.46 5.12 4.81
C ASP A 224 -3.09 3.79 5.48
N PHE A 225 -4.06 2.87 5.51
CA PHE A 225 -3.89 1.56 6.13
C PHE A 225 -4.54 0.43 5.33
N ALA A 226 -4.02 -0.77 5.53
CA ALA A 226 -4.53 -2.00 4.93
C ALA A 226 -4.47 -3.17 5.91
N VAL A 227 -5.53 -3.97 5.95
CA VAL A 227 -5.53 -5.28 6.61
C VAL A 227 -5.06 -6.31 5.59
N CYS A 228 -3.76 -6.58 5.57
CA CYS A 228 -3.17 -7.59 4.68
C CYS A 228 -3.06 -8.96 5.38
N ASP A 229 -2.85 -10.03 4.62
CA ASP A 229 -2.91 -11.43 5.13
C ASP A 229 -2.03 -11.72 6.35
N THR A 230 -0.87 -11.07 6.44
CA THR A 230 0.14 -11.33 7.49
C THR A 230 0.26 -10.21 8.53
N ALA A 231 -0.19 -9.01 8.19
CA ALA A 231 -0.10 -7.84 9.05
C ALA A 231 -1.14 -6.79 8.66
N VAL A 232 -1.58 -6.02 9.64
CA VAL A 232 -2.17 -4.71 9.37
C VAL A 232 -1.05 -3.71 9.19
N VAL A 233 -1.08 -2.98 8.10
CA VAL A 233 -0.06 -2.00 7.71
C VAL A 233 -0.64 -0.61 7.86
N PHE A 234 0.08 0.26 8.56
CA PHE A 234 -0.22 1.68 8.66
C PHE A 234 0.95 2.46 8.06
N HIS A 235 0.68 3.28 7.05
CA HIS A 235 1.69 4.08 6.38
C HIS A 235 1.67 5.51 6.92
N TYR A 236 2.85 6.02 7.24
CA TYR A 236 3.03 7.37 7.75
C TYR A 236 4.01 8.13 6.86
N ASP A 237 3.59 9.32 6.44
CA ASP A 237 4.52 10.34 5.96
C ASP A 237 5.34 10.81 7.17
N MET A 238 6.57 10.32 7.25
CA MET A 238 7.44 10.60 8.39
C MET A 238 7.96 12.04 8.34
N SER A 239 7.85 12.72 7.20
CA SER A 239 8.15 14.15 7.10
C SER A 239 7.17 15.00 7.92
N GLU A 240 5.94 14.53 8.11
CA GLU A 240 4.92 15.24 8.91
C GLU A 240 5.11 15.06 10.42
N ILE A 241 5.63 13.91 10.85
CA ILE A 241 5.64 13.51 12.27
C ILE A 241 7.07 13.51 12.85
N ALA A 242 8.08 13.27 12.02
CA ALA A 242 9.49 13.19 12.39
C ALA A 242 10.46 13.63 11.25
N PRO A 243 10.40 14.89 10.78
CA PRO A 243 11.00 15.39 9.53
C PRO A 243 12.51 15.25 9.33
N ASN A 244 13.27 14.78 10.33
CA ASN A 244 14.73 14.69 10.26
C ASN A 244 15.30 13.37 10.80
N LEU A 245 14.44 12.38 11.08
CA LEU A 245 14.85 11.22 11.86
C LEU A 245 14.72 9.90 11.09
N LEU A 246 13.67 9.75 10.29
CA LEU A 246 13.34 8.47 9.65
C LEU A 246 12.74 8.70 8.25
N PRO A 247 13.02 7.82 7.27
CA PRO A 247 12.29 7.81 6.01
C PRO A 247 10.82 7.42 6.24
N ASP A 248 9.94 7.69 5.28
CA ASP A 248 8.56 7.19 5.29
C ASP A 248 8.53 5.70 5.58
N ASP A 249 7.72 5.30 6.56
CA ASP A 249 7.76 3.96 7.10
C ASP A 249 6.38 3.32 7.14
N ASP A 250 6.39 2.01 6.89
CA ASP A 250 5.22 1.16 7.02
C ASP A 250 5.31 0.46 8.37
N ILE A 251 4.44 0.83 9.30
CA ILE A 251 4.34 0.10 10.55
C ILE A 251 3.47 -1.13 10.33
N ARG A 252 4.12 -2.29 10.30
CA ARG A 252 3.48 -3.59 10.09
C ARG A 252 3.21 -4.24 11.45
N VAL A 253 1.95 -4.30 11.85
CA VAL A 253 1.52 -4.98 13.07
C VAL A 253 1.03 -6.38 12.71
N PRO A 254 1.64 -7.46 13.25
CA PRO A 254 1.21 -8.82 12.97
C PRO A 254 -0.27 -9.05 13.29
N VAL A 255 -1.00 -9.77 12.43
CA VAL A 255 -2.46 -9.97 12.58
C VAL A 255 -2.83 -10.54 13.96
N GLY A 256 -2.05 -11.46 14.52
CA GLY A 256 -2.32 -12.02 15.84
C GLY A 256 -2.26 -11.00 17.00
N LYS A 257 -1.62 -9.84 16.82
CA LYS A 257 -1.67 -8.72 17.79
C LYS A 257 -2.85 -7.78 17.57
N ILE A 258 -3.47 -7.85 16.39
CA ILE A 258 -4.57 -6.99 15.95
C ILE A 258 -5.93 -7.67 16.08
N GLU A 259 -5.98 -9.00 15.93
CA GLU A 259 -7.19 -9.81 15.98
C GLU A 259 -8.14 -9.46 17.14
N PRO A 260 -7.69 -9.19 18.38
CA PRO A 260 -8.57 -8.79 19.47
C PRO A 260 -9.32 -7.47 19.27
N PHE A 261 -8.86 -6.62 18.35
CA PHE A 261 -9.44 -5.31 18.05
C PHE A 261 -10.30 -5.32 16.79
N LEU A 262 -10.24 -6.37 15.96
CA LEU A 262 -11.00 -6.41 14.70
C LEU A 262 -12.50 -6.47 15.01
N ILE A 263 -13.25 -5.53 14.42
CA ILE A 263 -14.70 -5.60 14.37
C ILE A 263 -15.05 -6.74 13.42
N PRO A 264 -15.89 -7.71 13.82
CA PRO A 264 -16.47 -8.65 12.89
C PRO A 264 -17.28 -7.85 11.87
N LEU A 265 -16.75 -7.68 10.66
CA LEU A 265 -17.44 -7.08 9.53
C LEU A 265 -18.47 -8.10 8.99
N ASN A 266 -19.43 -8.47 9.84
CA ASN A 266 -20.59 -9.27 9.48
C ASN A 266 -21.81 -8.33 9.43
N GLU A 267 -22.40 -8.22 8.25
CA GLU A 267 -23.77 -7.72 8.01
C GLU A 267 -24.07 -6.31 8.56
N ASN A 268 -23.70 -5.28 7.79
CA ASN A 268 -24.51 -4.07 7.65
C ASN A 268 -24.65 -3.74 6.17
#